data_AF-A0A9D7FSA0-F1
#
_entry.id   AF-A0A9D7FSA0-F1
#
_cell.length_a   1.000
_cell.length_b   1.000
_cell.length_c   1.000
_cell.angle_alpha   90.00
_cell.angle_beta   90.00
_cell.angle_gamma   90.00
#
_symmetry.space_group_name_H-M   'P 1'
#
loop_
_entity.id
_entity.type
_entity.pdbx_description
1 polymer ?
#
loop_
_entity_poly.entity_id
_entity_poly.type
_entity_poly.pdbx_seq_one_letter_code
_entity_poly.pdbx_strand_id
1 'polypeptide(L)'
;MGAPGERGLSQAENPPVYVLLTGCKKNAGDFLIAHAARELLSKYAPCKEFKELPSWLPVTSHLDIIRSSKALLLCGGPAFQSGLGTTIYPITQDLERITVPIISFGLGWKAFPGDEFDRKTVQPPASAQLLLDRIRNDFRYAGCRDYLTLSVLKRWRIRNAVMTGCPAWYDPQWFDQPPRIPEKIRNVAVTPAELTV
;
A
#
# COMPACT_ATOMS: atom_id res chain seq x y z
N MET A 1 -41.46 15.88 -5.38
CA MET A 1 -40.69 14.65 -5.09
C MET A 1 -39.22 14.99 -5.24
N GLY A 2 -38.56 15.38 -4.13
CA GLY A 2 -37.14 15.73 -4.10
C GLY A 2 -36.30 14.49 -3.80
N ALA A 3 -35.17 14.34 -4.50
CA ALA A 3 -34.24 13.24 -4.32
C ALA A 3 -33.61 13.26 -2.90
N PRO A 4 -33.38 12.11 -2.26
CA PRO A 4 -32.79 12.07 -0.94
C PRO A 4 -31.25 12.17 -0.99
N GLY A 5 -30.73 13.26 -0.43
CA GLY A 5 -29.65 13.16 0.56
C GLY A 5 -28.20 13.30 0.12
N GLU A 6 -27.82 14.42 -0.47
CA GLU A 6 -26.48 14.97 -0.21
C GLU A 6 -26.47 15.52 1.22
N ARG A 7 -26.03 14.69 2.17
CA ARG A 7 -25.76 15.16 3.53
C ARG A 7 -24.57 16.11 3.47
N GLY A 8 -24.85 17.38 3.71
CA GLY A 8 -23.88 18.45 3.80
C GLY A 8 -22.71 18.09 4.71
N LEU A 9 -21.51 18.41 4.22
CA LEU A 9 -20.29 18.46 5.01
C LEU A 9 -20.43 19.64 5.98
N SER A 10 -20.87 19.38 7.21
CA SER A 10 -20.80 20.36 8.28
C SER A 10 -20.16 19.79 9.53
N GLN A 11 -19.19 20.56 10.01
CA GLN A 11 -18.58 20.61 11.34
C GLN A 11 -17.28 19.85 11.53
N ALA A 12 -16.30 20.62 12.00
CA ALA A 12 -14.90 20.28 12.16
C ALA A 12 -14.68 19.20 13.22
N GLU A 13 -14.78 17.94 12.80
CA GLU A 13 -14.06 16.87 13.47
C GLU A 13 -12.57 17.05 13.15
N ASN A 14 -11.70 16.89 14.17
CA ASN A 14 -10.25 16.90 13.93
C ASN A 14 -9.93 15.99 12.75
N PRO A 15 -9.17 16.46 11.74
CA PRO A 15 -8.93 15.66 10.56
C PRO A 15 -8.23 14.35 10.99
N PRO A 16 -8.54 13.22 10.33
CA PRO A 16 -8.13 11.90 10.81
C PRO A 16 -6.61 11.76 10.86
N VAL A 17 -6.09 10.79 11.61
CA VAL A 17 -4.71 10.31 11.45
C VAL A 17 -4.72 9.09 10.54
N TYR A 18 -3.78 8.99 9.61
CA TYR A 18 -3.55 7.75 8.86
C TYR A 18 -2.18 7.20 9.22
N VAL A 19 -2.08 5.88 9.42
CA VAL A 19 -0.78 5.22 9.62
C VAL A 19 -0.35 4.58 8.32
N LEU A 20 0.88 4.87 7.91
CA LEU A 20 1.51 4.36 6.68
C LEU A 20 2.64 3.42 7.07
N LEU A 21 2.57 2.16 6.68
CA LEU A 21 3.72 1.25 6.76
C LEU A 21 4.53 1.39 5.47
N THR A 22 5.77 1.87 5.55
CA THR A 22 6.61 2.19 4.39
C THR A 22 7.92 1.41 4.39
N GLY A 23 8.43 1.09 3.19
CA GLY A 23 9.69 0.35 2.99
C GLY A 23 10.94 1.22 2.98
N CYS A 24 10.90 2.46 3.47
CA CYS A 24 11.97 3.47 3.41
C CYS A 24 13.22 3.12 4.23
N LYS A 25 13.89 2.01 3.91
CA LYS A 25 15.06 1.50 4.62
C LYS A 25 16.35 2.09 4.07
N LYS A 26 16.60 1.87 2.78
CA LYS A 26 17.85 2.30 2.10
C LYS A 26 17.67 2.65 0.61
N ASN A 27 16.78 1.95 -0.12
CA ASN A 27 16.65 2.13 -1.56
C ASN A 27 15.83 3.38 -1.91
N ALA A 28 16.32 4.21 -2.84
CA ALA A 28 15.63 5.46 -3.21
C ALA A 28 14.24 5.25 -3.82
N GLY A 29 14.00 4.10 -4.45
CA GLY A 29 12.68 3.69 -4.93
C GLY A 29 11.65 3.58 -3.82
N ASP A 30 12.01 3.03 -2.65
CA ASP A 30 11.08 2.95 -1.52
C ASP A 30 10.78 4.33 -0.92
N PHE A 31 11.78 5.22 -0.87
CA PHE A 31 11.58 6.62 -0.51
C PHE A 31 10.65 7.34 -1.49
N LEU A 32 10.82 7.11 -2.80
CA LEU A 32 9.93 7.67 -3.81
C LEU A 32 8.49 7.15 -3.66
N ILE A 33 8.32 5.86 -3.38
CA ILE A 33 7.00 5.26 -3.15
C ILE A 33 6.30 5.90 -1.96
N ALA A 34 6.99 6.03 -0.82
CA ALA A 34 6.41 6.64 0.38
C ALA A 34 6.07 8.12 0.16
N HIS A 35 6.99 8.87 -0.48
CA HIS A 35 6.75 10.26 -0.83
C HIS A 35 5.50 10.42 -1.71
N ALA A 36 5.43 9.68 -2.83
CA ALA A 36 4.31 9.77 -3.75
C ALA A 36 2.98 9.29 -3.12
N ALA A 37 3.03 8.27 -2.25
CA ALA A 37 1.86 7.84 -1.50
C ALA A 37 1.35 8.94 -0.57
N ARG A 38 2.25 9.63 0.16
CA ARG A 38 1.90 10.75 1.03
C ARG A 38 1.29 11.92 0.23
N GLU A 39 1.85 12.26 -0.94
CA GLU A 39 1.33 13.32 -1.80
C GLU A 39 -0.08 12.99 -2.33
N LEU A 40 -0.29 11.76 -2.81
CA LEU A 40 -1.61 11.28 -3.23
C LEU A 40 -2.64 11.38 -2.11
N LEU A 41 -2.30 10.86 -0.92
CA LEU A 41 -3.20 10.86 0.22
C LEU A 41 -3.45 12.29 0.72
N SER A 42 -2.45 13.17 0.69
CA SER A 42 -2.64 14.57 1.07
C SER A 42 -3.66 15.27 0.18
N LYS A 43 -3.69 14.96 -1.12
CA LYS A 43 -4.66 15.52 -2.07
C LYS A 43 -6.06 14.93 -1.93
N TYR A 44 -6.17 13.60 -1.79
CA TYR A 44 -7.45 12.88 -1.91
C TYR A 44 -8.05 12.40 -0.58
N ALA A 45 -7.26 12.36 0.48
CA ALA A 45 -7.65 11.94 1.82
C ALA A 45 -6.99 12.83 2.88
N PRO A 46 -7.24 14.16 2.85
CA PRO A 46 -6.60 15.11 3.76
C PRO A 46 -6.87 14.74 5.22
N CYS A 47 -5.87 14.94 6.05
CA CYS A 47 -5.80 14.38 7.39
C CYS A 47 -4.97 15.29 8.31
N LYS A 48 -5.01 15.10 9.62
CA LYS A 48 -4.20 15.87 10.58
C LYS A 48 -2.74 15.48 10.49
N GLU A 49 -2.48 14.18 10.34
CA GLU A 49 -1.13 13.62 10.33
C GLU A 49 -1.11 12.30 9.55
N PHE A 50 -0.10 12.17 8.69
CA PHE A 50 0.32 10.89 8.14
C PHE A 50 1.47 10.35 9.00
N LYS A 51 1.18 9.37 9.85
CA LYS A 51 2.19 8.72 10.69
C LYS A 51 2.87 7.60 9.91
N GLU A 52 4.10 7.84 9.48
CA GLU A 52 4.92 6.82 8.80
C GLU A 52 5.63 5.93 9.82
N LEU A 53 5.55 4.61 9.62
CA LEU A 53 6.23 3.59 10.41
C LEU A 53 6.99 2.62 9.48
N PRO A 54 8.15 2.08 9.90
CA PRO A 54 8.92 1.15 9.09
C PRO A 54 8.18 -0.19 8.93
N SER A 55 8.00 -0.64 7.68
CA SER A 55 7.26 -1.86 7.36
C SER A 55 7.95 -3.17 7.76
N TRP A 56 9.24 -3.14 8.11
CA TRP A 56 10.04 -4.30 8.47
C TRP A 56 10.20 -4.49 9.98
N LEU A 57 9.54 -3.66 10.81
CA LEU A 57 9.52 -3.81 12.26
C LEU A 57 8.12 -4.22 12.75
N PRO A 58 8.03 -4.96 13.88
CA PRO A 58 6.75 -5.23 14.52
C PRO A 58 6.02 -3.94 14.91
N VAL A 59 4.69 -3.98 14.82
CA VAL A 59 3.83 -2.82 15.11
C VAL A 59 3.37 -2.74 16.57
N THR A 60 3.78 -3.69 17.43
CA THR A 60 3.31 -3.84 18.81
C THR A 60 3.42 -2.56 19.63
N SER A 61 4.54 -1.84 19.52
CA SER A 61 4.80 -0.55 20.21
C SER A 61 4.00 0.62 19.64
N HIS A 62 3.30 0.43 18.53
CA HIS A 62 2.54 1.45 17.81
C HIS A 62 1.04 1.16 17.76
N LEU A 63 0.57 0.15 18.50
CA LEU A 63 -0.83 -0.25 18.45
C LEU A 63 -1.80 0.86 18.87
N ASP A 64 -1.44 1.69 19.85
CA ASP A 64 -2.32 2.76 20.31
C ASP A 64 -2.57 3.81 19.22
N ILE A 65 -1.52 4.21 18.48
CA ILE A 65 -1.67 5.15 17.36
C ILE A 65 -2.37 4.49 16.16
N ILE A 66 -2.13 3.21 15.91
CA ILE A 66 -2.82 2.46 14.85
C ILE A 66 -4.32 2.39 15.15
N ARG A 67 -4.71 2.02 16.38
CA ARG A 67 -6.12 1.86 16.78
C ARG A 67 -6.89 3.17 16.82
N SER A 68 -6.21 4.29 17.04
CA SER A 68 -6.80 5.64 17.02
C SER A 68 -6.77 6.31 15.64
N SER A 69 -6.11 5.68 14.66
CA SER A 69 -6.08 6.15 13.27
C SER A 69 -7.38 5.82 12.52
N LYS A 70 -7.55 6.38 11.32
CA LYS A 70 -8.67 6.09 10.44
C LYS A 70 -8.45 4.82 9.61
N ALA A 71 -7.20 4.51 9.28
CA ALA A 71 -6.82 3.29 8.57
C ALA A 71 -5.31 3.04 8.71
N LEU A 72 -4.94 1.77 8.57
CA LEU A 72 -3.56 1.32 8.39
C LEU A 72 -3.32 1.02 6.91
N LEU A 73 -2.42 1.75 6.28
CA LEU A 73 -2.12 1.57 4.86
C LEU A 73 -0.78 0.85 4.69
N LEU A 74 -0.80 -0.20 3.87
CA LEU A 74 0.38 -0.94 3.44
C LEU A 74 0.88 -0.31 2.14
N CYS A 75 1.97 0.46 2.21
CA CYS A 75 2.38 1.35 1.12
C CYS A 75 3.43 0.72 0.21
N GLY A 76 3.00 0.33 -0.99
CA GLY A 76 3.84 -0.13 -2.09
C GLY A 76 4.85 -1.24 -1.77
N GLY A 77 5.89 -1.32 -2.59
CA GLY A 77 6.92 -2.35 -2.50
C GLY A 77 6.44 -3.77 -2.89
N PRO A 78 7.37 -4.73 -3.02
CA PRO A 78 7.06 -6.12 -3.36
C PRO A 78 6.56 -6.90 -2.13
N ALA A 79 5.36 -6.60 -1.62
CA ALA A 79 4.87 -7.18 -0.37
C ALA A 79 4.35 -8.62 -0.51
N PHE A 80 3.72 -8.96 -1.63
CA PHE A 80 3.15 -10.30 -1.81
C PHE A 80 4.26 -11.29 -2.17
N GLN A 81 4.84 -11.91 -1.16
CA GLN A 81 5.87 -12.95 -1.26
C GLN A 81 5.91 -13.78 0.03
N SER A 82 6.83 -14.74 0.16
CA SER A 82 6.88 -15.69 1.28
C SER A 82 6.95 -15.04 2.67
N GLY A 83 7.58 -13.87 2.79
CA GLY A 83 7.72 -13.13 4.04
C GLY A 83 6.49 -12.32 4.49
N LEU A 84 5.39 -12.34 3.74
CA LEU A 84 4.21 -11.52 4.06
C LEU A 84 3.65 -11.85 5.46
N GLY A 85 3.38 -10.81 6.26
CA GLY A 85 2.88 -10.91 7.63
C GLY A 85 3.98 -11.20 8.67
N THR A 86 5.18 -11.59 8.25
CA THR A 86 6.29 -12.00 9.13
C THR A 86 7.50 -11.08 8.96
N THR A 87 8.33 -11.27 7.94
CA THR A 87 9.49 -10.39 7.69
C THR A 87 9.10 -9.15 6.88
N ILE A 88 7.95 -9.20 6.20
CA ILE A 88 7.35 -8.11 5.43
C ILE A 88 6.02 -7.78 6.09
N TYR A 89 5.93 -6.58 6.67
CA TYR A 89 4.87 -6.22 7.60
C TYR A 89 4.76 -7.26 8.73
N PRO A 90 5.69 -7.27 9.73
CA PRO A 90 5.64 -8.14 10.91
C PRO A 90 4.43 -7.85 11.82
N ILE A 91 3.22 -8.09 11.32
CA ILE A 91 1.97 -7.66 11.95
C ILE A 91 1.08 -8.83 12.34
N THR A 92 1.35 -10.06 11.88
CA THR A 92 0.47 -11.22 12.10
C THR A 92 0.13 -11.45 13.58
N GLN A 93 1.09 -11.25 14.49
CA GLN A 93 0.89 -11.43 15.94
C GLN A 93 -0.05 -10.38 16.56
N ASP A 94 -0.21 -9.23 15.92
CA ASP A 94 -0.98 -8.10 16.43
C ASP A 94 -2.26 -7.83 15.62
N LEU A 95 -2.52 -8.58 14.54
CA LEU A 95 -3.63 -8.32 13.60
C LEU A 95 -5.00 -8.27 14.26
N GLU A 96 -5.26 -9.13 15.24
CA GLU A 96 -6.52 -9.15 15.98
C GLU A 96 -6.70 -7.90 16.86
N ARG A 97 -5.60 -7.26 17.24
CA ARG A 97 -5.58 -6.02 18.04
C ARG A 97 -5.72 -4.76 17.18
N ILE A 98 -5.58 -4.90 15.86
CA ILE A 98 -5.75 -3.82 14.88
C ILE A 98 -7.24 -3.73 14.50
N THR A 99 -7.94 -2.74 15.06
CA THR A 99 -9.38 -2.55 14.87
C THR A 99 -9.74 -1.67 13.67
N VAL A 100 -8.76 -0.97 13.10
CA VAL A 100 -8.96 -0.07 11.95
C VAL A 100 -8.83 -0.84 10.63
N PRO A 101 -9.45 -0.36 9.52
CA PRO A 101 -9.29 -0.98 8.22
C PRO A 101 -7.82 -1.05 7.76
N ILE A 102 -7.43 -2.20 7.21
CA ILE A 102 -6.14 -2.40 6.57
C ILE A 102 -6.31 -2.26 5.05
N ILE A 103 -5.58 -1.32 4.44
CA ILE A 103 -5.72 -0.97 3.02
C ILE A 103 -4.40 -1.23 2.31
N SER A 104 -4.44 -2.00 1.22
CA SER A 104 -3.29 -2.15 0.32
C SER A 104 -3.21 -0.97 -0.65
N PHE A 105 -2.06 -0.31 -0.67
CA PHE A 105 -1.84 0.90 -1.45
C PHE A 105 -0.73 0.66 -2.49
N GLY A 106 -1.10 0.01 -3.59
CA GLY A 106 -0.22 -0.27 -4.72
C GLY A 106 0.87 -1.32 -4.44
N LEU A 107 0.53 -2.36 -3.68
CA LEU A 107 1.45 -3.45 -3.35
C LEU A 107 1.79 -4.31 -4.58
N GLY A 108 3.03 -4.79 -4.67
CA GLY A 108 3.52 -5.67 -5.74
C GLY A 108 3.77 -7.11 -5.27
N TRP A 109 3.74 -8.06 -6.21
CA TRP A 109 4.18 -9.44 -6.02
C TRP A 109 5.66 -9.60 -6.39
N LYS A 110 6.34 -10.50 -5.68
CA LYS A 110 7.72 -10.91 -5.97
C LYS A 110 7.87 -12.41 -5.72
N ALA A 111 8.58 -13.05 -6.63
CA ALA A 111 9.14 -14.38 -6.43
C ALA A 111 10.54 -14.40 -7.08
N PHE A 112 11.29 -15.45 -6.81
CA PHE A 112 12.55 -15.73 -7.48
C PHE A 112 12.49 -17.16 -8.01
N PRO A 113 12.70 -17.40 -9.32
CA PRO A 113 13.09 -16.45 -10.36
C PRO A 113 12.00 -15.43 -10.78
N GLY A 114 10.74 -15.61 -10.36
CA GLY A 114 9.65 -14.68 -10.66
C GLY A 114 9.06 -14.87 -12.05
N ASP A 115 9.13 -16.10 -12.58
CA ASP A 115 8.70 -16.42 -13.93
C ASP A 115 7.20 -16.77 -14.02
N GLU A 116 6.78 -17.19 -15.21
CA GLU A 116 5.40 -17.59 -15.48
C GLU A 116 4.97 -18.83 -14.68
N PHE A 117 5.90 -19.74 -14.39
CA PHE A 117 5.62 -20.91 -13.55
C PHE A 117 5.36 -20.45 -12.12
N ASP A 118 6.21 -19.61 -11.54
CA ASP A 118 6.01 -19.04 -10.21
C ASP A 118 4.68 -18.29 -10.13
N ARG A 119 4.38 -17.46 -11.12
CA ARG A 119 3.13 -16.69 -11.19
C ARG A 119 1.89 -17.59 -11.23
N LYS A 120 2.01 -18.83 -11.72
CA LYS A 120 0.94 -19.82 -11.82
C LYS A 120 0.91 -20.84 -10.68
N THR A 121 1.96 -20.98 -9.88
CA THR A 121 2.06 -22.04 -8.87
C THR A 121 2.19 -21.52 -7.45
N VAL A 122 2.83 -20.37 -7.23
CA VAL A 122 3.05 -19.82 -5.89
C VAL A 122 1.74 -19.66 -5.13
N GLN A 123 1.73 -20.18 -3.91
CA GLN A 123 0.63 -20.12 -2.96
C GLN A 123 0.85 -18.97 -1.98
N PRO A 124 -0.21 -18.40 -1.39
CA PRO A 124 -0.05 -17.44 -0.32
C PRO A 124 0.64 -18.13 0.88
N PRO A 125 1.56 -17.44 1.59
CA PRO A 125 2.17 -18.01 2.78
C PRO A 125 1.11 -18.20 3.87
N ALA A 126 1.09 -19.37 4.51
CA ALA A 126 0.10 -19.70 5.55
C ALA A 126 0.11 -18.69 6.71
N SER A 127 1.27 -18.14 7.05
CA SER A 127 1.45 -17.10 8.07
C SER A 127 0.73 -15.78 7.76
N ALA A 128 0.37 -15.54 6.50
CA ALA A 128 -0.32 -14.32 6.06
C ALA A 128 -1.82 -14.49 5.92
N GLN A 129 -2.40 -15.66 6.21
CA GLN A 129 -3.81 -15.93 5.94
C GLN A 129 -4.73 -14.86 6.55
N LEU A 130 -4.52 -14.51 7.82
CA LEU A 130 -5.31 -13.47 8.49
C LEU A 130 -5.12 -12.09 7.83
N LEU A 131 -3.90 -11.73 7.44
CA LEU A 131 -3.64 -10.46 6.75
C LEU A 131 -4.34 -10.41 5.40
N LEU A 132 -4.28 -11.50 4.63
CA LEU A 132 -4.94 -11.59 3.33
C LEU A 132 -6.46 -11.53 3.47
N ASP A 133 -7.02 -12.12 4.53
CA ASP A 133 -8.44 -12.02 4.84
C ASP A 133 -8.83 -10.57 5.19
N ARG A 134 -8.00 -9.85 5.96
CA ARG A 134 -8.20 -8.41 6.23
C ARG A 134 -8.12 -7.58 4.94
N ILE A 135 -7.10 -7.78 4.09
CA ILE A 135 -6.98 -7.10 2.78
C ILE A 135 -8.21 -7.35 1.89
N ARG A 136 -8.79 -8.55 1.96
CA ARG A 136 -9.99 -8.91 1.20
C ARG A 136 -11.26 -8.25 1.71
N ASN A 137 -11.35 -8.00 3.02
CA ASN A 137 -12.63 -7.70 3.69
C ASN A 137 -12.72 -6.27 4.25
N ASP A 138 -11.61 -5.64 4.64
CA ASP A 138 -11.61 -4.36 5.35
C ASP A 138 -11.96 -3.16 4.46
N PHE A 139 -11.72 -3.27 3.15
CA PHE A 139 -11.96 -2.18 2.22
C PHE A 139 -12.46 -2.65 0.85
N ARG A 140 -13.18 -1.77 0.15
CA ARG A 140 -13.83 -2.07 -1.14
C ARG A 140 -12.85 -2.56 -2.21
N TYR A 141 -11.62 -2.05 -2.19
CA TYR A 141 -10.60 -2.38 -3.19
C TYR A 141 -9.25 -2.70 -2.53
N ALA A 142 -8.57 -3.73 -3.03
CA ALA A 142 -7.19 -4.01 -2.69
C ALA A 142 -6.26 -3.52 -3.83
N GLY A 143 -5.61 -2.38 -3.65
CA GLY A 143 -4.78 -1.76 -4.68
C GLY A 143 -3.47 -2.52 -4.90
N CYS A 144 -3.19 -2.89 -6.16
CA CYS A 144 -1.97 -3.58 -6.54
C CYS A 144 -1.25 -2.89 -7.71
N ARG A 145 0.07 -3.10 -7.75
CA ARG A 145 1.00 -2.33 -8.57
C ARG A 145 0.90 -2.59 -10.06
N ASP A 146 0.68 -3.83 -10.45
CA ASP A 146 0.82 -4.29 -11.83
C ASP A 146 -0.09 -5.50 -12.12
N TYR A 147 -0.30 -5.80 -13.41
CA TYR A 147 -1.19 -6.90 -13.83
C TYR A 147 -0.68 -8.29 -13.43
N LEU A 148 0.64 -8.45 -13.26
CA LEU A 148 1.21 -9.72 -12.77
C LEU A 148 0.79 -9.94 -11.32
N THR A 149 0.95 -8.93 -10.47
CA THR A 149 0.46 -8.93 -9.10
C THR A 149 -1.04 -9.17 -9.04
N LEU A 150 -1.82 -8.45 -9.86
CA LEU A 150 -3.27 -8.65 -9.93
C LEU A 150 -3.62 -10.12 -10.21
N SER A 151 -2.94 -10.75 -11.17
CA SER A 151 -3.18 -12.14 -11.53
C SER A 151 -2.92 -13.12 -10.38
N VAL A 152 -1.86 -12.88 -9.59
CA VAL A 152 -1.52 -13.66 -8.40
C VAL A 152 -2.60 -13.47 -7.32
N LEU A 153 -3.01 -12.23 -7.05
CA LEU A 153 -4.05 -11.94 -6.06
C LEU A 153 -5.40 -12.56 -6.42
N LYS A 154 -5.78 -12.59 -7.70
CA LYS A 154 -6.99 -13.28 -8.16
C LYS A 154 -6.89 -14.80 -7.91
N ARG A 155 -5.73 -15.41 -8.16
CA ARG A 155 -5.48 -16.84 -7.82
C ARG A 155 -5.58 -17.09 -6.33
N TRP A 156 -5.09 -16.18 -5.51
CA TRP A 156 -5.21 -16.21 -4.04
C TRP A 156 -6.61 -15.80 -3.54
N ARG A 157 -7.60 -15.71 -4.43
CA ARG A 157 -9.01 -15.42 -4.13
C ARG A 157 -9.27 -14.02 -3.55
N ILE A 158 -8.36 -13.06 -3.75
CA ILE A 158 -8.54 -11.65 -3.41
C ILE A 158 -9.28 -10.96 -4.57
N ARG A 159 -10.60 -11.18 -4.64
CA ARG A 159 -11.43 -10.75 -5.77
C ARG A 159 -11.66 -9.24 -5.81
N ASN A 160 -11.51 -8.54 -4.70
CA ASN A 160 -11.55 -7.07 -4.62
C ASN A 160 -10.25 -6.39 -5.09
N ALA A 161 -9.23 -7.16 -5.52
CA ALA A 161 -7.99 -6.58 -6.06
C ALA A 161 -8.21 -5.77 -7.34
N VAL A 162 -7.59 -4.59 -7.42
CA VAL A 162 -7.63 -3.68 -8.59
C VAL A 162 -6.21 -3.23 -8.91
N MET A 163 -5.84 -3.21 -10.19
CA MET A 163 -4.56 -2.65 -10.63
C MET A 163 -4.66 -1.13 -10.58
N THR A 164 -3.98 -0.52 -9.60
CA THR A 164 -3.98 0.92 -9.34
C THR A 164 -2.60 1.53 -9.58
N GLY A 165 -1.64 0.79 -10.12
CA GLY A 165 -0.27 1.26 -10.28
C GLY A 165 0.52 1.33 -8.97
N CYS A 166 1.83 1.59 -9.11
CA CYS A 166 2.69 1.97 -7.99
C CYS A 166 2.37 3.41 -7.59
N PRO A 167 2.36 3.79 -6.28
CA PRO A 167 2.24 5.20 -5.90
C PRO A 167 3.25 6.09 -6.62
N ALA A 168 4.47 5.58 -6.84
CA ALA A 168 5.54 6.28 -7.56
C ALA A 168 5.24 6.61 -9.04
N TRP A 169 4.16 6.08 -9.62
CA TRP A 169 3.73 6.46 -10.98
C TRP A 169 2.96 7.78 -11.00
N TYR A 170 2.51 8.22 -9.84
CA TYR A 170 1.61 9.34 -9.73
C TYR A 170 2.33 10.54 -9.15
N ASP A 171 2.13 11.66 -9.82
CA ASP A 171 2.49 12.96 -9.31
C ASP A 171 1.24 13.86 -9.41
N PRO A 172 0.53 14.07 -8.29
CA PRO A 172 -0.76 14.76 -8.31
C PRO A 172 -0.71 16.19 -8.83
N GLN A 173 0.48 16.81 -8.89
CA GLN A 173 0.67 18.15 -9.46
C GLN A 173 0.50 18.18 -10.99
N TRP A 174 0.71 17.04 -11.66
CA TRP A 174 0.63 16.90 -13.12
C TRP A 174 -0.68 16.28 -13.60
N PHE A 175 -1.61 15.98 -12.69
CA PHE A 175 -2.91 15.45 -13.09
C PHE A 175 -3.66 16.49 -13.93
N ASP A 176 -4.43 16.00 -14.91
CA ASP A 176 -5.20 16.82 -15.85
C ASP A 176 -4.35 17.75 -16.75
N GLN A 177 -3.02 17.56 -16.76
CA GLN A 177 -2.09 18.24 -17.66
C GLN A 177 -1.72 17.33 -18.83
N PRO A 178 -1.43 17.89 -20.02
CA PRO A 178 -0.90 17.11 -21.12
C PRO A 178 0.48 16.51 -20.76
N PRO A 179 0.82 15.31 -21.28
CA PRO A 179 2.12 14.70 -21.05
C PRO A 179 3.26 15.63 -21.46
N ARG A 180 4.22 15.83 -20.55
CA ARG A 180 5.46 16.57 -20.85
C ARG A 180 6.56 15.59 -21.19
N ILE A 181 6.89 15.49 -22.47
CA ILE A 181 8.02 14.70 -22.95
C ILE A 181 9.27 15.57 -22.86
N PRO A 182 10.28 15.22 -22.03
CA PRO A 182 11.50 15.99 -21.95
C PRO A 182 12.29 15.90 -23.27
N GLU A 183 12.73 17.04 -23.80
CA GLU A 183 13.58 17.09 -25.01
C GLU A 183 14.94 16.41 -24.80
N LYS A 184 15.45 16.42 -23.56
CA LYS A 184 16.73 15.81 -23.19
C LYS A 184 16.71 15.29 -21.76
N ILE A 185 17.14 14.04 -21.59
CA ILE A 185 17.43 13.46 -20.26
C ILE A 185 18.82 13.92 -19.83
N ARG A 186 18.89 14.67 -18.72
CA ARG A 186 20.16 15.20 -18.19
C ARG A 186 20.82 14.27 -17.18
N ASN A 187 20.01 13.66 -16.33
CA ASN A 187 20.46 12.82 -15.22
C ASN A 187 19.64 11.53 -15.20
N VAL A 188 20.29 10.40 -14.90
CA VAL A 188 19.65 9.12 -14.63
C VAL A 188 20.12 8.66 -13.26
N ALA A 189 19.18 8.47 -12.34
CA ALA A 189 19.47 7.89 -11.03
C ALA A 189 19.10 6.40 -11.06
N VAL A 190 20.05 5.55 -10.66
CA VAL A 190 19.85 4.10 -10.56
C VAL A 190 20.17 3.69 -9.15
N THR A 191 19.24 2.98 -8.51
CA THR A 191 19.46 2.39 -7.19
C THR A 191 19.23 0.88 -7.28
N PRO A 192 20.20 0.04 -6.91
CA PRO A 192 20.04 -1.40 -6.96
C PRO A 192 18.96 -1.84 -5.98
N ALA A 193 18.19 -2.86 -6.34
CA ALA A 193 17.27 -3.51 -5.41
C ALA A 193 18.03 -3.94 -4.16
N GLU A 194 17.46 -3.73 -2.98
CA GLU A 194 18.07 -4.20 -1.74
C GLU A 194 18.17 -5.73 -1.81
N LEU A 195 19.40 -6.24 -1.85
CA LEU A 195 19.68 -7.64 -1.57
C LEU A 195 19.51 -7.80 -0.06
N THR A 196 18.41 -8.41 0.36
CA THR A 196 18.29 -8.93 1.73
C THR A 196 19.35 -10.01 1.90
N VAL A 197 20.47 -9.63 2.51
CA VAL A 197 21.45 -10.53 3.13
C VAL A 197 21.01 -10.80 4.56
#